data_AF-A0A1C5X4M1-F1
#
_entry.id   AF-A0A1C5X4M1-F1
#
_cell.length_a   1.000
_cell.length_b   1.000
_cell.length_c   1.000
_cell.angle_alpha   90.00
_cell.angle_beta   90.00
_cell.angle_gamma   90.00
#
_symmetry.space_group_name_H-M   'P 1'
#
loop_
_entity.id
_entity.type
_entity.pdbx_description
1 polymer ?
#
loop_
_entity_poly.entity_id
_entity_poly.type
_entity_poly.pdbx_seq_one_letter_code
_entity_poly.pdbx_strand_id
1 'polypeptide(L)'
;MDTIEKQQYMEPSLLMQHFFNVFVVDALLGNFDRHNGNWGFLYDDSTKEASIAPVYDCGSCLLPQADERIMEQALVNEDVMNARIYQFPTSAIKLDGRKINYYDFLMSAEEPQCNAAIQGMVPKINLEQIKGFIEEVPFITELQKTFYKRYITARFEQILKPAYDMVMSEKQELSEPNMTM
;
A
#
# COMPACT_ATOMS: atom_id res chain seq x y z
N MET A 1 10.83 -3.76 11.72
CA MET A 1 9.78 -4.51 12.42
C MET A 1 9.86 -4.40 13.94
N ASP A 2 11.06 -4.19 14.51
CA ASP A 2 11.30 -3.98 15.95
C ASP A 2 10.28 -3.15 16.72
N THR A 3 9.79 -2.02 16.16
CA THR A 3 8.82 -1.15 16.87
C THR A 3 7.50 -1.87 17.16
N ILE A 4 7.05 -2.73 16.23
CA ILE A 4 5.80 -3.51 16.34
C ILE A 4 5.95 -4.62 17.37
N GLU A 5 7.13 -5.22 17.46
CA GLU A 5 7.43 -6.32 18.38
C GLU A 5 7.72 -5.85 19.81
N LYS A 6 8.32 -4.67 19.98
CA LYS A 6 8.79 -4.18 21.29
C LYS A 6 7.77 -3.33 22.05
N GLN A 7 6.70 -2.88 21.39
CA GLN A 7 5.63 -2.12 22.06
C GLN A 7 4.86 -3.00 23.06
N GLN A 8 4.25 -2.38 24.07
CA GLN A 8 3.57 -3.07 25.19
C GLN A 8 2.07 -2.78 25.26
N TYR A 9 1.52 -2.12 24.25
CA TYR A 9 0.12 -1.68 24.23
C TYR A 9 -0.81 -2.79 23.74
N MET A 10 -0.37 -3.62 22.79
CA MET A 10 -1.20 -4.68 22.23
C MET A 10 -0.42 -5.91 21.77
N GLU A 11 -1.12 -6.97 21.42
CA GLU A 11 -0.55 -8.17 20.81
C GLU A 11 0.22 -7.84 19.50
N PRO A 12 1.53 -8.14 19.42
CA PRO A 12 2.35 -7.83 18.25
C PRO A 12 1.82 -8.43 16.94
N SER A 13 1.20 -9.61 17.00
CA SER A 13 0.63 -10.29 15.82
C SER A 13 -0.53 -9.51 15.21
N LEU A 14 -1.44 -8.96 16.04
CA LEU A 14 -2.56 -8.14 15.60
C LEU A 14 -2.08 -6.82 14.99
N LEU A 15 -1.09 -6.19 15.63
CA LEU A 15 -0.50 -4.95 15.14
C LEU A 15 0.24 -5.18 13.81
N MET A 16 0.95 -6.30 13.68
CA MET A 16 1.66 -6.66 12.45
C MET A 16 0.68 -6.93 11.29
N GLN A 17 -0.42 -7.62 11.57
CA GLN A 17 -1.49 -7.81 10.58
C GLN A 17 -2.07 -6.46 10.14
N HIS A 18 -2.36 -5.55 11.07
CA HIS A 18 -2.84 -4.21 10.74
C HIS A 18 -1.81 -3.44 9.92
N PHE A 19 -0.53 -3.48 10.32
CA PHE A 19 0.56 -2.83 9.62
C PHE A 19 0.62 -3.26 8.16
N PHE A 20 0.60 -4.57 7.86
CA PHE A 20 0.66 -5.04 6.48
C PHE A 20 -0.61 -4.74 5.69
N ASN A 21 -1.79 -4.74 6.32
CA ASN A 21 -3.02 -4.29 5.68
C ASN A 21 -2.90 -2.82 5.23
N VAL A 22 -2.35 -1.95 6.08
CA VAL A 22 -2.09 -0.54 5.73
C VAL A 22 -0.98 -0.44 4.69
N PHE A 23 0.07 -1.26 4.79
CA PHE A 23 1.18 -1.27 3.84
C PHE A 23 0.73 -1.58 2.40
N VAL A 24 -0.20 -2.51 2.21
CA VAL A 24 -0.80 -2.81 0.89
C VAL A 24 -1.59 -1.61 0.35
N VAL A 25 -2.32 -0.89 1.19
CA VAL A 25 -3.05 0.32 0.78
C VAL A 25 -2.08 1.47 0.50
N ASP A 26 -1.06 1.66 1.32
CA ASP A 26 0.02 2.64 1.10
C ASP A 26 0.78 2.32 -0.21
N ALA A 27 0.91 1.03 -0.59
CA ALA A 27 1.46 0.63 -1.88
C ALA A 27 0.55 1.02 -3.05
N LEU A 28 -0.78 0.92 -2.92
CA LEU A 28 -1.73 1.44 -3.92
C LEU A 28 -1.61 2.95 -4.08
N LEU A 29 -1.56 3.67 -2.95
CA LEU A 29 -1.60 5.13 -2.91
C LEU A 29 -0.22 5.78 -3.12
N GLY A 30 0.86 5.00 -3.04
CA GLY A 30 2.22 5.50 -3.17
C GLY A 30 2.64 6.38 -1.99
N ASN A 31 2.47 5.90 -0.76
CA ASN A 31 2.88 6.66 0.43
C ASN A 31 4.40 6.61 0.63
N PHE A 32 5.09 7.74 0.58
CA PHE A 32 6.55 7.79 0.81
C PHE A 32 6.95 8.13 2.25
N ASP A 33 5.99 8.34 3.15
CA ASP A 33 6.24 8.93 4.48
C ASP A 33 5.44 8.28 5.62
N ARG A 34 5.07 7.00 5.52
CA ARG A 34 4.52 6.23 6.66
C ARG A 34 5.61 5.90 7.69
N HIS A 35 6.07 6.88 8.47
CA HIS A 35 7.00 6.68 9.57
C HIS A 35 6.27 6.37 10.90
N ASN A 36 7.00 6.03 11.96
CA ASN A 36 6.46 5.68 13.29
C ASN A 36 5.61 6.76 13.99
N GLY A 37 5.55 7.97 13.43
CA GLY A 37 4.70 9.06 13.93
C GLY A 37 3.34 9.15 13.21
N ASN A 38 3.18 8.41 12.10
CA ASN A 38 2.01 8.47 11.22
C ASN A 38 1.11 7.23 11.41
N TRP A 39 1.22 6.58 12.56
CA TRP A 39 0.36 5.52 13.07
C TRP A 39 0.58 5.40 14.58
N GLY A 40 -0.37 4.78 15.29
CA GLY A 40 -0.22 4.63 16.74
C GLY A 40 -1.42 3.97 17.38
N PHE A 41 -1.62 4.31 18.65
CA PHE A 41 -2.64 3.71 19.49
C PHE A 41 -3.53 4.79 20.10
N LEU A 42 -4.78 4.42 20.37
CA LEU A 42 -5.65 5.14 21.29
C LEU A 42 -5.57 4.43 22.65
N TYR A 43 -5.45 5.21 23.72
CA TYR A 43 -5.43 4.70 25.09
C TYR A 43 -6.59 5.32 25.87
N ASP A 44 -7.42 4.48 26.45
CA ASP A 44 -8.50 4.92 27.34
C ASP A 44 -8.02 4.86 28.79
N ASP A 45 -7.89 6.03 29.41
CA ASP A 45 -7.42 6.15 30.79
C ASP A 45 -8.38 5.55 31.82
N SER A 46 -9.67 5.45 31.50
CA SER A 46 -10.71 4.94 32.40
C SER A 46 -10.74 3.41 32.43
N THR A 47 -10.60 2.77 31.26
CA THR A 47 -10.60 1.30 31.14
C THR A 47 -9.19 0.70 31.19
N LYS A 48 -8.15 1.52 31.01
CA LYS A 48 -6.74 1.11 30.86
C LYS A 48 -6.50 0.24 29.62
N GLU A 49 -7.38 0.32 28.63
CA GLU A 49 -7.29 -0.42 27.39
C GLU A 49 -6.64 0.40 26.28
N ALA A 50 -5.87 -0.28 25.43
CA ALA A 50 -5.30 0.29 24.22
C ALA A 50 -5.94 -0.34 22.98
N SER A 51 -6.09 0.46 21.93
CA SER A 51 -6.55 0.02 20.60
C SER A 51 -5.72 0.68 19.52
N ILE A 52 -5.70 0.12 18.30
CA ILE A 52 -5.02 0.75 17.16
C ILE A 52 -5.77 2.02 16.80
N ALA A 53 -5.05 3.13 16.63
CA ALA A 53 -5.63 4.35 16.09
C ALA A 53 -6.12 4.12 14.65
N PRO A 54 -7.21 4.79 14.22
CA PRO A 54 -7.57 4.83 12.81
C PRO A 54 -6.40 5.28 11.94
N VAL A 55 -6.38 4.90 10.65
CA VAL A 55 -5.35 5.40 9.73
C VAL A 55 -5.47 6.92 9.60
N TYR A 56 -4.38 7.63 9.84
CA TYR A 56 -4.28 9.09 9.73
C TYR A 56 -3.04 9.50 8.96
N ASP A 57 -2.89 10.80 8.69
CA ASP A 57 -1.73 11.40 8.00
C ASP A 57 -1.33 10.68 6.69
N CYS A 58 -2.25 10.74 5.71
CA CYS A 58 -2.04 10.23 4.35
C CYS A 58 -1.65 11.37 3.37
N GLY A 59 -1.18 12.51 3.87
CA GLY A 59 -0.84 13.67 3.03
C GLY A 59 0.32 13.40 2.05
N SER A 60 1.17 12.43 2.39
CA SER A 60 2.31 11.97 1.56
C SER A 60 1.94 10.87 0.56
N CYS A 61 0.65 10.69 0.27
CA CYS A 61 0.12 9.78 -0.75
C CYS A 61 -0.19 10.54 -2.05
N LEU A 62 -0.31 9.81 -3.17
CA LEU A 62 -0.80 10.35 -4.45
C LEU A 62 0.08 11.48 -5.03
N LEU A 63 1.38 11.47 -4.74
CA LEU A 63 2.35 12.40 -5.30
C LEU A 63 1.95 13.88 -5.09
N PRO A 64 1.82 14.36 -3.83
CA PRO A 64 1.41 15.73 -3.52
C PRO A 64 2.32 16.81 -4.13
N GLN A 65 3.56 16.46 -4.49
CA GLN A 65 4.53 17.33 -5.15
C GLN A 65 4.38 17.40 -6.69
N ALA A 66 3.43 16.68 -7.28
CA ALA A 66 3.19 16.70 -8.73
C ALA A 66 2.50 18.01 -9.14
N ASP A 67 3.25 18.88 -9.81
CA ASP A 67 2.69 20.04 -10.50
C ASP A 67 1.99 19.66 -11.82
N GLU A 68 1.32 20.62 -12.46
CA GLU A 68 0.61 20.40 -13.73
C GLU A 68 1.50 19.78 -14.80
N ARG A 69 2.74 20.26 -14.93
CA ARG A 69 3.71 19.74 -15.90
C ARG A 69 4.03 18.27 -15.65
N ILE A 70 4.25 17.88 -14.40
CA ILE A 70 4.48 16.49 -14.02
C ILE A 70 3.26 15.63 -14.34
N MET A 71 2.06 16.11 -14.01
CA MET A 71 0.82 15.39 -14.26
C MET A 71 0.59 15.16 -15.76
N GLU A 72 0.75 16.19 -16.59
CA GLU A 72 0.63 16.10 -18.05
C GLU A 72 1.65 15.12 -18.63
N GLN A 73 2.93 15.26 -18.25
CA GLN A 73 3.98 14.37 -18.74
C GLN A 73 3.72 12.91 -18.37
N ALA A 74 3.28 12.65 -17.14
CA ALA A 74 2.97 11.30 -16.70
C ALA A 74 1.73 10.72 -17.40
N LEU A 75 0.81 11.56 -17.88
CA LEU A 75 -0.37 11.12 -18.63
C LEU A 75 -0.06 10.77 -20.10
N VAL A 76 0.95 11.40 -20.71
CA VAL A 76 1.26 11.20 -22.14
C VAL A 76 2.54 10.40 -22.40
N ASN A 77 3.38 10.21 -21.39
CA ASN A 77 4.63 9.46 -21.49
C ASN A 77 4.66 8.31 -20.46
N GLU A 78 4.59 7.08 -20.97
CA GLU A 78 4.57 5.88 -20.14
C GLU A 78 5.86 5.69 -19.33
N ASP A 79 7.04 6.12 -19.80
CA ASP A 79 8.27 6.02 -19.00
C ASP A 79 8.22 6.91 -17.75
N VAL A 80 7.59 8.08 -17.88
CA VAL A 80 7.37 9.02 -16.78
C VAL A 80 6.39 8.42 -15.77
N MET A 81 5.33 7.76 -16.24
CA MET A 81 4.40 7.02 -15.38
C MET A 81 5.06 5.81 -14.71
N ASN A 82 5.80 5.00 -15.48
CA ASN A 82 6.48 3.79 -15.01
C ASN A 82 7.52 4.11 -13.92
N ALA A 83 8.25 5.22 -14.04
CA ALA A 83 9.15 5.65 -12.96
C ALA A 83 8.39 5.87 -11.63
N ARG A 84 7.15 6.41 -11.69
CA ARG A 84 6.27 6.64 -10.53
C ARG A 84 5.56 5.38 -10.01
N ILE A 85 5.72 4.25 -10.71
CA ILE A 85 5.16 2.96 -10.35
C ILE A 85 6.28 2.09 -9.76
N TYR A 86 7.36 1.89 -10.52
CA TYR A 86 8.41 0.92 -10.23
C TYR A 86 9.61 1.48 -9.47
N GLN A 87 9.88 2.78 -9.54
CA GLN A 87 11.11 3.34 -8.95
C GLN A 87 10.83 4.18 -7.70
N PHE A 88 9.80 5.02 -7.74
CA PHE A 88 9.36 5.84 -6.62
C PHE A 88 7.84 6.03 -6.69
N PRO A 89 7.14 6.38 -5.61
CA PRO A 89 7.63 6.51 -4.24
C PRO A 89 8.05 5.17 -3.62
N THR A 90 9.03 5.22 -2.73
CA THR A 90 9.44 4.10 -1.87
C THR A 90 8.90 4.31 -0.46
N SER A 91 8.61 3.23 0.25
CA SER A 91 8.13 3.30 1.64
C SER A 91 9.13 4.03 2.54
N ALA A 92 8.62 4.71 3.57
CA ALA A 92 9.47 5.26 4.64
C ALA A 92 10.14 4.15 5.48
N ILE A 93 9.56 2.95 5.48
CA ILE A 93 10.08 1.79 6.18
C ILE A 93 11.35 1.30 5.49
N LYS A 94 12.32 0.90 6.32
CA LYS A 94 13.60 0.38 5.86
C LYS A 94 13.73 -1.11 6.15
N LEU A 95 14.19 -1.85 5.16
CA LEU A 95 14.67 -3.23 5.28
C LEU A 95 16.18 -3.20 5.01
N ASP A 96 16.98 -3.77 5.90
CA ASP A 96 18.45 -3.77 5.84
C ASP A 96 19.07 -2.38 5.59
N GLY A 97 18.49 -1.36 6.25
CA GLY A 97 18.93 0.03 6.17
C GLY A 97 18.53 0.78 4.89
N ARG A 98 17.86 0.13 3.93
CA ARG A 98 17.37 0.74 2.68
C ARG A 98 15.86 0.89 2.68
N LYS A 99 15.35 1.98 2.11
CA LYS A 99 13.89 2.17 1.93
C LYS A 99 13.33 1.06 1.07
N ILE A 100 12.16 0.53 1.46
CA ILE A 100 11.49 -0.54 0.72
C ILE A 100 10.90 0.03 -0.58
N ASN A 101 11.26 -0.56 -1.71
CA ASN A 101 10.55 -0.34 -2.97
C ASN A 101 9.27 -1.19 -2.96
N TYR A 102 8.11 -0.56 -3.20
CA TYR A 102 6.82 -1.26 -3.14
C TYR A 102 6.70 -2.38 -4.16
N TYR A 103 7.15 -2.15 -5.40
CA TYR A 103 7.06 -3.17 -6.44
C TYR A 103 7.96 -4.36 -6.11
N ASP A 104 9.25 -4.10 -5.86
CA ASP A 104 10.22 -5.16 -5.59
C ASP A 104 9.82 -6.00 -4.37
N PHE A 105 9.36 -5.35 -3.30
CA PHE A 105 9.00 -6.04 -2.07
C PHE A 105 7.73 -6.89 -2.22
N LEU A 106 6.66 -6.34 -2.82
CA LEU A 106 5.42 -7.10 -3.02
C LEU A 106 5.63 -8.27 -4.00
N MET A 107 6.42 -8.06 -5.05
CA MET A 107 6.69 -9.08 -6.06
C MET A 107 7.71 -10.14 -5.61
N SER A 108 8.44 -9.91 -4.52
CA SER A 108 9.31 -10.94 -3.94
C SER A 108 8.52 -12.09 -3.30
N ALA A 109 7.31 -11.81 -2.81
CA ALA A 109 6.48 -12.73 -2.05
C ALA A 109 7.19 -13.39 -0.84
N GLU A 110 8.30 -12.82 -0.34
CA GLU A 110 9.12 -13.44 0.71
C GLU A 110 8.58 -13.22 2.13
N GLU A 111 7.65 -12.28 2.32
CA GLU A 111 7.10 -11.90 3.63
C GLU A 111 5.67 -12.46 3.83
N PRO A 112 5.50 -13.57 4.59
CA PRO A 112 4.21 -14.25 4.70
C PRO A 112 3.08 -13.38 5.26
N GLN A 113 3.39 -12.47 6.18
CA GLN A 113 2.37 -11.57 6.76
C GLN A 113 1.91 -10.52 5.74
N CYS A 114 2.81 -10.06 4.87
CA CYS A 114 2.46 -9.21 3.74
C CYS A 114 1.61 -9.98 2.72
N ASN A 115 1.98 -11.21 2.39
CA ASN A 115 1.22 -12.05 1.46
C ASN A 115 -0.22 -12.29 1.96
N ALA A 116 -0.39 -12.54 3.26
CA ALA A 116 -1.72 -12.64 3.87
C ALA A 116 -2.53 -11.33 3.75
N ALA A 117 -1.89 -10.18 3.93
CA ALA A 117 -2.53 -8.88 3.73
C ALA A 117 -2.92 -8.65 2.26
N ILE A 118 -2.06 -9.02 1.31
CA ILE A 118 -2.34 -8.95 -0.13
C ILE A 118 -3.61 -9.78 -0.44
N GLN A 119 -3.68 -11.03 0.02
CA GLN A 119 -4.85 -11.90 -0.16
C GLN A 119 -6.13 -11.27 0.39
N GLY A 120 -6.05 -10.63 1.56
CA GLY A 120 -7.22 -10.05 2.23
C GLY A 120 -7.65 -8.67 1.75
N MET A 121 -6.72 -7.88 1.22
CA MET A 121 -6.95 -6.47 0.89
C MET A 121 -7.18 -6.23 -0.60
N VAL A 122 -6.43 -6.90 -1.49
CA VAL A 122 -6.54 -6.65 -2.93
C VAL A 122 -7.95 -6.90 -3.47
N PRO A 123 -8.67 -7.99 -3.09
CA PRO A 123 -10.05 -8.21 -3.55
C PRO A 123 -11.07 -7.17 -3.08
N LYS A 124 -10.74 -6.37 -2.05
CA LYS A 124 -11.61 -5.31 -1.52
C LYS A 124 -11.45 -4.00 -2.30
N ILE A 125 -10.44 -3.87 -3.14
CA ILE A 125 -10.17 -2.66 -3.91
C ILE A 125 -11.15 -2.59 -5.08
N ASN A 126 -12.02 -1.58 -5.06
CA ASN A 126 -12.94 -1.30 -6.16
C ASN A 126 -12.49 -0.03 -6.90
N LEU A 127 -11.81 -0.21 -8.03
CA LEU A 127 -11.30 0.92 -8.83
C LEU A 127 -12.41 1.84 -9.33
N GLU A 128 -13.59 1.33 -9.65
CA GLU A 128 -14.69 2.17 -10.13
C GLU A 128 -15.28 3.02 -9.01
N GLN A 129 -15.39 2.47 -7.80
CA GLN A 129 -15.77 3.26 -6.62
C GLN A 129 -14.72 4.35 -6.31
N ILE A 130 -13.43 4.03 -6.42
CA ILE A 130 -12.36 5.01 -6.19
C ILE A 130 -12.39 6.10 -7.27
N LYS A 131 -12.54 5.75 -8.54
CA LYS A 131 -12.64 6.72 -9.64
C LYS A 131 -13.88 7.61 -9.48
N GLY A 132 -15.02 7.04 -9.09
CA GLY A 132 -16.22 7.78 -8.77
C GLY A 132 -16.02 8.75 -7.60
N PHE A 133 -15.34 8.32 -6.54
CA PHE A 133 -14.97 9.20 -5.43
C PHE A 133 -14.11 10.38 -5.89
N ILE A 134 -13.06 10.13 -6.69
CA ILE A 134 -12.16 11.18 -7.21
C ILE A 134 -12.92 12.22 -8.03
N GLU A 135 -13.92 11.79 -8.79
CA GLU A 135 -14.71 12.69 -9.64
C GLU A 135 -15.50 13.73 -8.82
N GLU A 136 -15.97 13.34 -7.64
CA GLU A 136 -16.75 14.17 -6.74
C GLU A 136 -15.91 15.05 -5.80
N VAL A 137 -14.57 14.92 -5.80
CA VAL A 137 -13.70 15.70 -4.92
C VAL A 137 -13.70 17.17 -5.36
N PRO A 138 -14.08 18.12 -4.49
CA PRO A 138 -14.09 19.54 -4.84
C PRO A 138 -12.67 20.12 -4.88
N PHE A 139 -12.53 21.24 -5.58
CA PHE A 139 -11.32 22.10 -5.64
C PHE A 139 -10.10 21.55 -6.38
N ILE A 140 -10.06 20.27 -6.74
CA ILE A 140 -9.01 19.72 -7.62
C ILE A 140 -9.36 19.91 -9.10
N THR A 141 -8.35 20.07 -9.94
CA THR A 141 -8.54 20.29 -11.38
C THR A 141 -8.91 18.99 -12.11
N GLU A 142 -9.52 19.10 -13.29
CA GLU A 142 -9.78 17.95 -14.16
C GLU A 142 -8.50 17.21 -14.58
N LEU A 143 -7.39 17.94 -14.73
CA LEU A 143 -6.06 17.35 -14.94
C LEU A 143 -5.66 16.49 -13.75
N GLN A 144 -5.79 17.00 -12.53
CA GLN A 144 -5.42 16.27 -11.30
C GLN A 144 -6.31 15.04 -11.08
N LYS A 145 -7.62 15.14 -11.32
CA LYS A 145 -8.53 13.98 -11.31
C LYS A 145 -8.10 12.93 -12.32
N THR A 146 -7.81 13.33 -13.56
CA THR A 146 -7.37 12.42 -14.62
C THR A 146 -6.06 11.73 -14.25
N PHE A 147 -5.11 12.49 -13.72
CA PHE A 147 -3.84 11.97 -13.21
C PHE A 147 -4.05 10.95 -12.08
N TYR A 148 -4.84 11.26 -11.05
CA TYR A 148 -5.09 10.33 -9.94
C TYR A 148 -5.79 9.04 -10.39
N LYS A 149 -6.80 9.15 -11.25
CA LYS A 149 -7.48 7.98 -11.83
C LYS A 149 -6.49 7.10 -12.60
N ARG A 150 -5.63 7.68 -13.44
CA ARG A 150 -4.59 6.94 -14.17
C ARG A 150 -3.56 6.33 -13.22
N TYR A 151 -3.04 7.10 -12.27
CA TYR A 151 -1.98 6.70 -11.35
C TYR A 151 -2.39 5.53 -10.47
N ILE A 152 -3.55 5.63 -9.79
CA ILE A 152 -4.06 4.57 -8.92
C ILE A 152 -4.37 3.30 -9.73
N THR A 153 -5.00 3.46 -10.91
CA THR A 153 -5.26 2.31 -11.79
C THR A 153 -3.95 1.63 -12.19
N ALA A 154 -2.93 2.39 -12.56
CA ALA A 154 -1.64 1.84 -12.95
C ALA A 154 -0.95 1.10 -11.79
N ARG A 155 -0.96 1.67 -10.57
CA ARG A 155 -0.40 0.98 -9.39
C ARG A 155 -1.17 -0.29 -9.03
N PHE A 156 -2.49 -0.28 -9.17
CA PHE A 156 -3.27 -1.50 -8.99
C PHE A 156 -2.91 -2.56 -10.02
N GLU A 157 -2.93 -2.23 -11.31
CA GLU A 157 -2.72 -3.19 -12.38
C GLU A 157 -1.28 -3.68 -12.53
N GLN A 158 -0.30 -2.87 -12.15
CA GLN A 158 1.12 -3.16 -12.35
C GLN A 158 1.85 -3.61 -11.08
N ILE A 159 1.28 -3.36 -9.90
CA ILE A 159 1.88 -3.77 -8.62
C ILE A 159 0.96 -4.75 -7.88
N LEU A 160 -0.25 -4.31 -7.49
CA LEU A 160 -1.07 -5.09 -6.56
C LEU A 160 -1.69 -6.33 -7.19
N LYS A 161 -2.23 -6.21 -8.40
CA LYS A 161 -2.84 -7.33 -9.11
C LYS A 161 -1.80 -8.42 -9.43
N PRO A 162 -0.63 -8.13 -10.01
CA PRO A 162 0.40 -9.13 -10.23
C PRO A 162 0.90 -9.80 -8.93
N ALA A 163 1.11 -9.02 -7.87
CA ALA A 163 1.52 -9.58 -6.57
C ALA A 163 0.43 -10.49 -5.98
N TYR A 164 -0.84 -10.11 -6.11
CA TYR A 164 -1.97 -10.95 -5.71
C TYR A 164 -2.03 -12.25 -6.52
N ASP A 165 -1.93 -12.17 -7.84
CA ASP A 165 -1.97 -13.34 -8.72
C ASP A 165 -0.84 -14.32 -8.36
N MET A 166 0.39 -13.82 -8.14
CA MET A 166 1.54 -14.62 -7.67
C MET A 166 1.27 -15.33 -6.34
N VAL A 167 0.84 -14.59 -5.32
CA VAL A 167 0.55 -15.14 -3.98
C VAL A 167 -0.59 -16.17 -4.03
N MET A 168 -1.54 -16.02 -4.95
CA MET A 168 -2.63 -16.98 -5.13
C MET A 168 -2.20 -18.24 -5.89
N SER A 169 -1.27 -18.13 -6.84
CA SER A 169 -0.70 -19.27 -7.56
C SER A 169 0.16 -20.16 -6.68
N GLU A 170 1.05 -19.60 -5.86
CA GLU A 170 1.88 -20.39 -4.91
C GLU A 170 1.03 -21.19 -3.92
N LYS A 171 -0.11 -20.63 -3.51
CA LYS A 171 -1.06 -21.30 -2.62
C LYS A 171 -1.74 -22.49 -3.29
N GLN A 172 -2.02 -22.40 -4.59
CA GLN A 172 -2.59 -23.52 -5.34
C GLN A 172 -1.58 -24.67 -5.44
N GLU A 173 -0.32 -24.38 -5.76
CA GLU A 173 0.76 -25.39 -5.81
C GLU A 173 1.02 -26.05 -4.46
N LEU A 174 0.92 -25.32 -3.34
CA LEU A 174 1.03 -25.89 -1.99
C LEU A 174 -0.20 -26.69 -1.54
N SER A 175 -1.37 -26.47 -2.17
CA SER A 175 -2.63 -27.13 -1.84
C SER A 175 -2.89 -28.40 -2.65
N GLU A 176 -2.19 -28.59 -3.77
CA GLU A 176 -2.18 -29.85 -4.52
C GLU A 176 -1.10 -30.76 -3.90
N PRO A 177 -1.46 -31.83 -3.17
CA PRO A 177 -0.46 -32.79 -2.73
C PRO A 177 0.18 -33.39 -3.98
N ASN A 178 1.51 -33.48 -3.99
CA ASN A 178 2.29 -34.26 -4.96
C ASN A 178 1.67 -35.65 -5.14
N MET A 179 0.74 -35.79 -6.09
CA MET A 179 0.30 -37.06 -6.63
C MET A 179 1.23 -37.39 -7.79
N THR A 180 2.45 -37.78 -7.45
CA THR A 180 3.32 -38.48 -8.39
C THR A 180 3.97 -39.65 -7.67
N MET A 181 3.74 -40.81 -8.29
CA MET A 181 4.16 -42.17 -7.93
C MET A 181 5.68 -42.32 -7.82
#